data_AF-A0A1F2SX79-F1
#
_entry.id   AF-A0A1F2SX79-F1
#
_cell.length_a   1.000
_cell.length_b   1.000
_cell.length_c   1.000
_cell.angle_alpha   90.00
_cell.angle_beta   90.00
_cell.angle_gamma   90.00
#
_symmetry.space_group_name_H-M   'P 1'
#
loop_
_entity.id
_entity.type
_entity.pdbx_description
1 polymer ?
#
loop_
_entity_poly.entity_id
_entity_poly.type
_entity_poly.pdbx_seq_one_letter_code
_entity_poly.pdbx_strand_id
1 'polypeptide(L)'
;MSDLQVLILGAIQGLASSTFFVLALMIGFCVVVGFTKLKKTAGGRAPVIKSLDEMITHQPMAYLAPSAPHGPIDQLKAPELVEAAARR
;
A
#
# COMPACT_ATOMS: atom_id res chain seq x y z
N MET A 1 -54.40 -4.05 -1.32
CA MET A 1 -53.16 -4.66 -0.79
C MET A 1 -53.46 -5.10 0.62
N SER A 2 -53.16 -6.34 1.00
CA SER A 2 -53.37 -6.80 2.38
C SER A 2 -52.24 -6.27 3.29
N ASP A 3 -52.53 -6.06 4.58
CA ASP A 3 -51.54 -5.56 5.55
C ASP A 3 -50.29 -6.45 5.62
N LEU A 4 -50.49 -7.76 5.42
CA LEU A 4 -49.41 -8.75 5.33
C LEU A 4 -48.48 -8.49 4.13
N GLN A 5 -49.00 -8.03 2.99
CA GLN A 5 -48.18 -7.66 1.83
C GLN A 5 -47.35 -6.41 2.11
N VAL A 6 -47.93 -5.41 2.79
CA VAL A 6 -47.22 -4.18 3.16
C VAL A 6 -46.08 -4.48 4.14
N LEU A 7 -46.32 -5.34 5.13
CA LEU A 7 -45.32 -5.77 6.09
C LEU A 7 -44.15 -6.49 5.41
N ILE A 8 -44.44 -7.45 4.52
CA ILE A 8 -43.41 -8.21 3.81
C ILE A 8 -42.57 -7.29 2.91
N LEU A 9 -43.21 -6.39 2.17
CA LEU A 9 -42.51 -5.44 1.30
C LEU A 9 -41.61 -4.50 2.11
N GLY A 10 -42.11 -3.97 3.22
CA GLY A 10 -41.32 -3.12 4.12
C GLY A 10 -40.13 -3.85 4.73
N ALA A 11 -40.31 -5.11 5.15
CA ALA A 11 -39.25 -5.94 5.70
C ALA A 11 -38.15 -6.23 4.66
N ILE A 12 -38.53 -6.62 3.45
CA ILE A 12 -37.58 -6.87 2.35
C ILE A 12 -36.83 -5.58 1.98
N GLN A 13 -37.53 -4.44 1.90
CA GLN A 13 -36.90 -3.16 1.59
C GLN A 13 -35.91 -2.74 2.69
N GLY A 14 -36.25 -2.92 3.96
CA GLY A 14 -35.36 -2.65 5.08
C GLY A 14 -34.11 -3.55 5.07
N LEU A 15 -34.28 -4.85 4.84
CA LEU A 15 -33.18 -5.81 4.70
C LEU A 15 -32.28 -5.49 3.50
N ALA A 16 -32.87 -5.20 2.35
CA ALA A 16 -32.11 -4.88 1.15
C ALA A 16 -31.33 -3.57 1.29
N SER A 17 -31.96 -2.51 1.82
CA SER A 17 -31.31 -1.20 2.01
C SER A 17 -30.18 -1.25 3.02
N SER A 18 -30.38 -1.89 4.18
CA SER A 18 -29.34 -2.07 5.19
C SER A 18 -28.17 -2.91 4.69
N THR A 19 -28.45 -4.02 3.98
CA THR A 19 -27.41 -4.87 3.40
C THR A 19 -26.59 -4.10 2.36
N PHE A 20 -27.24 -3.38 1.45
CA PHE A 20 -26.56 -2.59 0.42
C PHE A 20 -25.71 -1.48 1.04
N PHE A 21 -26.21 -0.82 2.08
CA PHE A 21 -25.47 0.23 2.79
C PHE A 21 -24.18 -0.30 3.43
N VAL A 22 -24.25 -1.42 4.14
CA VAL A 22 -23.07 -2.04 4.76
C VAL A 22 -22.08 -2.52 3.70
N LEU A 23 -22.56 -3.11 2.61
CA LEU A 23 -21.71 -3.52 1.49
C LEU A 23 -20.99 -2.33 0.85
N ALA A 24 -21.70 -1.22 0.62
CA ALA A 24 -21.09 -0.02 0.05
C ALA A 24 -20.00 0.56 0.97
N LEU A 25 -20.24 0.61 2.28
CA LEU A 25 -19.24 1.07 3.26
C LEU A 25 -18.04 0.12 3.32
N MET A 26 -18.28 -1.18 3.38
CA MET A 26 -17.24 -2.19 3.43
C MET A 26 -16.38 -2.14 2.16
N ILE A 27 -16.99 -2.16 0.97
CA ILE A 27 -16.29 -2.08 -0.31
C ILE A 27 -15.54 -0.75 -0.41
N GLY A 28 -16.20 0.37 -0.09
CA GLY A 28 -15.59 1.69 -0.09
C GLY A 28 -14.36 1.77 0.81
N PHE A 29 -14.46 1.29 2.05
CA PHE A 29 -13.34 1.24 2.98
C PHE A 29 -12.20 0.34 2.46
N CYS A 30 -12.53 -0.88 2.02
CA CYS A 30 -11.57 -1.83 1.48
C CYS A 30 -10.84 -1.29 0.24
N VAL A 31 -11.53 -0.55 -0.63
CA VAL A 31 -10.94 0.08 -1.81
C VAL A 31 -10.07 1.27 -1.42
N VAL A 32 -10.57 2.18 -0.58
CA VAL A 32 -9.84 3.37 -0.13
C VAL A 32 -8.55 2.97 0.61
N VAL A 33 -8.62 2.02 1.54
CA VAL A 33 -7.45 1.51 2.28
C VAL A 33 -6.61 0.57 1.40
N GLY A 34 -7.23 -0.17 0.48
CA GLY A 34 -6.51 -0.98 -0.50
C GLY A 34 -5.59 -0.13 -1.38
N PHE A 35 -6.07 1.04 -1.82
CA PHE A 35 -5.29 2.01 -2.58
C PHE A 35 -4.10 2.58 -1.80
N THR A 36 -4.23 2.79 -0.47
CA THR A 36 -3.11 3.29 0.34
C THR A 36 -1.97 2.28 0.50
N LYS A 37 -2.22 0.99 0.23
CA LYS A 37 -1.20 -0.08 0.25
C LYS A 37 -0.53 -0.34 -1.09
N LEU A 38 -0.93 0.34 -2.18
CA LEU A 38 -0.37 0.06 -3.49
C LEU A 38 1.08 0.58 -3.62
N LYS A 39 2.01 -0.35 -3.81
CA LYS A 39 3.39 -0.03 -4.18
C LYS A 39 3.46 0.24 -5.68
N LYS A 40 3.96 1.41 -6.03
CA LYS A 40 5.38 1.44 -6.37
C LYS A 40 5.92 0.59 -7.57
N THR A 41 5.15 0.20 -8.60
CA THR A 41 5.59 -0.53 -9.84
C THR A 41 6.33 0.19 -11.00
N ALA A 42 7.27 -0.51 -11.66
CA ALA A 42 7.76 -0.24 -13.02
C ALA A 42 6.66 -0.48 -14.03
N GLY A 43 6.19 0.60 -14.63
CA GLY A 43 5.15 0.58 -15.63
C GLY A 43 5.30 -0.48 -16.72
N GLY A 44 4.35 -1.41 -16.78
CA GLY A 44 3.80 -1.86 -18.07
C GLY A 44 2.44 -1.23 -18.40
N ARG A 45 1.73 -0.75 -17.37
CA ARG A 45 0.47 0.04 -17.48
C ARG A 45 0.47 1.30 -16.63
N ALA A 46 1.38 1.40 -15.65
CA ALA A 46 1.67 2.67 -15.04
C ALA A 46 2.54 3.44 -16.05
N PRO A 47 2.21 4.67 -16.44
CA PRO A 47 3.02 5.43 -17.39
C PRO A 47 4.39 5.89 -16.83
N VAL A 48 4.84 5.31 -15.70
CA VAL A 48 5.95 5.81 -14.88
C VAL A 48 6.86 4.67 -14.45
N ILE A 49 8.16 4.93 -14.55
CA ILE A 49 9.26 4.06 -14.13
C ILE A 49 9.85 4.68 -12.84
N LYS A 50 9.81 3.99 -11.69
CA LYS A 50 10.21 4.52 -10.37
C LYS A 50 11.70 4.37 -10.03
N SER A 51 12.49 3.68 -10.84
CA SER A 51 13.94 3.63 -10.68
C SER A 51 14.65 3.27 -11.98
N LEU A 52 15.95 3.57 -12.07
CA LEU A 52 16.76 3.17 -13.21
C LEU A 52 16.94 1.65 -13.25
N ASP A 53 16.97 1.03 -12.06
CA ASP A 53 16.81 -0.41 -11.92
C ASP A 53 15.47 -0.85 -12.53
N GLU A 54 14.34 -0.23 -12.15
CA GLU A 54 13.03 -0.42 -12.79
C GLU A 54 12.99 -0.20 -14.31
N MET A 55 13.89 0.60 -14.86
CA MET A 55 13.96 0.86 -16.30
C MET A 55 14.81 -0.18 -17.02
N ILE A 56 15.98 -0.48 -16.45
CA ILE A 56 17.01 -1.34 -17.03
C ILE A 56 16.62 -2.80 -16.82
N THR A 57 16.18 -3.14 -15.62
CA THR A 57 15.76 -4.50 -15.25
C THR A 57 14.26 -4.70 -15.46
N HIS A 58 13.49 -3.64 -15.74
CA HIS A 58 12.03 -3.69 -15.79
C HIS A 58 11.39 -4.20 -14.48
N GLN A 59 12.13 -4.13 -13.35
CA GLN A 59 11.69 -4.68 -12.06
C GLN A 59 11.39 -3.61 -11.02
N PRO A 60 10.26 -3.71 -10.28
CA PRO A 60 9.89 -2.75 -9.24
C PRO A 60 11.01 -2.53 -8.22
N MET A 61 11.23 -1.27 -7.84
CA MET A 61 12.36 -0.85 -7.02
C MET A 61 12.44 -1.62 -5.69
N ALA A 62 13.58 -2.28 -5.46
CA ALA A 62 13.89 -2.92 -4.19
C ALA A 62 14.48 -1.89 -3.21
N TYR A 63 13.69 -1.53 -2.20
CA TYR A 63 14.17 -0.68 -1.11
C TYR A 63 14.98 -1.52 -0.12
N LEU A 64 16.18 -1.06 0.18
CA LEU A 64 17.02 -1.66 1.20
C LEU A 64 16.48 -1.35 2.60
N ALA A 65 16.78 -2.22 3.56
CA ALA A 65 16.40 -2.03 4.95
C ALA A 65 17.11 -0.80 5.56
N PRO A 66 16.55 -0.15 6.59
CA PRO A 66 17.19 1.00 7.24
C PRO A 66 18.58 0.69 7.84
N SER A 67 18.84 -0.58 8.12
CA SER A 67 20.13 -1.09 8.63
C SER A 67 21.00 -1.69 7.53
N ALA A 68 20.60 -1.61 6.26
CA ALA A 68 21.39 -2.12 5.16
C ALA A 68 22.64 -1.24 4.98
N PRO A 69 23.79 -1.81 4.61
CA PRO A 69 25.01 -1.04 4.39
C PRO A 69 24.81 -0.10 3.20
N HIS A 70 24.94 1.21 3.44
CA HIS A 70 24.69 2.28 2.46
C HIS A 70 25.90 2.55 1.55
N GLY A 71 26.73 1.52 1.33
CA GLY A 71 27.94 1.64 0.52
C GLY A 71 28.98 2.58 1.14
N PRO A 72 29.65 3.44 0.35
CA PRO A 72 30.80 4.25 0.80
C PRO A 72 30.55 5.19 1.99
N ILE A 73 29.29 5.45 2.33
CA ILE A 73 28.92 6.29 3.47
C ILE A 73 29.15 5.56 4.81
N ASP A 74 28.90 4.24 4.86
CA ASP A 74 29.16 3.43 6.06
C ASP A 74 30.66 3.13 6.23
N GLN A 75 31.51 3.48 5.26
CA GLN A 75 32.97 3.38 5.40
C GLN A 75 33.49 4.31 6.50
N LEU A 76 32.88 5.48 6.71
CA LEU A 76 33.28 6.39 7.79
C LEU A 76 33.00 5.85 9.21
N LYS A 77 32.18 4.80 9.32
CA LYS A 77 31.93 4.05 10.57
C LYS A 77 32.78 2.79 10.69
N ALA A 78 33.67 2.53 9.74
CA ALA A 78 34.57 1.40 9.85
C ALA A 78 35.45 1.59 11.09
N PRO A 79 35.64 0.54 11.92
CA PRO A 79 36.32 0.66 13.21
C PRO A 79 37.72 1.26 13.05
N GLU A 80 38.44 0.95 11.97
CA GLU A 80 39.75 1.51 11.66
C GLU A 80 39.74 3.03 11.44
N LEU A 81 38.70 3.58 10.82
CA LEU A 81 38.55 5.01 10.55
C LEU A 81 38.04 5.77 11.78
N VAL A 82 37.17 5.14 12.57
CA VAL A 82 36.68 5.67 13.85
C VAL A 82 37.80 5.70 14.88
N GLU A 83 38.59 4.63 14.98
CA GLU A 83 39.77 4.58 15.86
C GLU A 83 40.84 5.58 15.43
N ALA A 84 41.09 5.73 14.13
CA ALA A 84 42.05 6.72 13.63
C ALA A 84 41.60 8.16 13.92
N ALA A 85 40.30 8.46 13.79
CA ALA A 85 39.72 9.76 14.13
C ALA A 85 39.74 10.04 15.64
N ALA A 86 39.52 9.02 16.47
CA ALA A 86 39.55 9.12 17.94
C ALA A 86 40.96 9.25 18.53
N ARG A 87 42.00 8.95 17.74
CA ARG A 87 43.42 9.09 18.12
C ARG A 87 44.01 10.47 17.77
N ARG A 88 43.23 11.36 17.16
CA ARG A 88 43.57 12.79 17.00
C ARG A 88 43.00 13.60 18.16
#